data_AF-A0A1Q4DRZ2-F1
#
_entry.id   AF-A0A1Q4DRZ2-F1
#
_cell.length_a   1.000
_cell.length_b   1.000
_cell.length_c   1.000
_cell.angle_alpha   90.00
_cell.angle_beta   90.00
_cell.angle_gamma   90.00
#
_symmetry.space_group_name_H-M   'P 1'
#
loop_
_entity.id
_entity.type
_entity.pdbx_description
1 polymer ?
#
loop_
_entity_poly.entity_id
_entity_poly.type
_entity_poly.pdbx_seq_one_letter_code
_entity_poly.pdbx_strand_id
1 'polypeptide(L)'
;MTDARRLFFPGYYSGYSNNRMSLDIAVVLAHLTGRVLVPYRFRMPRRHPIDPDDDRVLAPMVVPDLFDLPVTSSDEHLLKTWVSVPDVARWDWEPIYESVICVGPVPPRDDAQFAAFRNGRSHVHTIGSIATDDRDLHITTEALGNYSTSFYLEDERRHEVADLMRQVRPKQAYRDAADRITAGLGTYNAIHLRRGDFLTNELSRRGISRAATTHGWEVVGNLAAHMNRDTPLVICTDGTAGEEIFGPIQRHFRHSVFLDQHLREDAAARDCVRSLPQRGEAVDALLTQLVATKAHTFAGTFFSTFTGLIHRMRGFVDPHAEALYCYDDFQSPLVRFDHGAFLPVDDGPFTWNQVRYPVSPDAYSWMREWPEAWRPEQLAAGVAPCPDATLNLPADSASLHGRALRCVEDIDGQPVLIDWTDPADHPSWDIDVEDREHYEVEIRYACPRESAGSAYTVGSGRGDDLLATVHDTGAWTSSSPWLPLGRIALPPGSTTLSVRAHDLRGLAVMNLCGLRLRPVA
;
A
#
# COMPACT_ATOMS: atom_id res chain seq x y z
N MET A 1 -34.36 22.04 18.28
CA MET A 1 -33.56 20.96 17.68
C MET A 1 -32.98 20.18 18.83
N THR A 2 -33.36 18.91 18.99
CA THR A 2 -32.79 18.02 19.99
C THR A 2 -31.26 18.01 19.87
N ASP A 3 -30.53 18.12 20.98
CA ASP A 3 -29.06 18.13 21.04
C ASP A 3 -28.49 16.87 20.37
N ALA A 4 -28.20 16.97 19.07
CA ALA A 4 -27.57 15.90 18.33
C ALA A 4 -26.08 15.91 18.66
N ARG A 5 -25.60 14.80 19.25
CA ARG A 5 -24.20 14.60 19.62
C ARG A 5 -23.28 14.85 18.42
N ARG A 6 -22.24 15.65 18.60
CA ARG A 6 -21.35 16.12 17.53
C ARG A 6 -19.99 15.41 17.57
N LEU A 7 -19.36 15.30 16.41
CA LEU A 7 -17.99 14.84 16.22
C LEU A 7 -17.18 15.92 15.50
N PHE A 8 -16.34 16.65 16.23
CA PHE A 8 -15.40 17.62 15.67
C PHE A 8 -14.16 16.89 15.18
N PHE A 9 -13.91 16.93 13.86
CA PHE A 9 -12.84 16.15 13.24
C PHE A 9 -11.95 17.00 12.30
N PRO A 10 -10.62 17.01 12.50
CA PRO A 10 -9.68 17.74 11.66
C PRO A 10 -9.36 16.98 10.37
N GLY A 11 -9.33 17.70 9.25
CA GLY A 11 -8.69 17.24 8.02
C GLY A 11 -7.17 17.24 8.14
N TYR A 12 -6.51 16.29 7.48
CA TYR A 12 -5.05 16.27 7.35
C TYR A 12 -4.62 17.33 6.34
N TYR A 13 -4.05 18.43 6.84
CA TYR A 13 -3.71 19.62 6.05
C TYR A 13 -2.59 19.36 5.03
N SER A 14 -2.93 18.72 3.93
CA SER A 14 -2.04 18.32 2.83
C SER A 14 -2.78 18.36 1.49
N GLY A 15 -2.34 17.57 0.49
CA GLY A 15 -2.99 17.44 -0.81
C GLY A 15 -4.41 16.87 -0.73
N TYR A 16 -5.10 16.93 -1.86
CA TYR A 16 -6.48 16.48 -2.04
C TYR A 16 -6.73 15.06 -1.49
N SER A 17 -5.96 14.09 -1.95
CA SER A 17 -6.14 12.67 -1.61
C SER A 17 -5.95 12.38 -0.12
N ASN A 18 -4.98 13.05 0.52
CA ASN A 18 -4.73 12.88 1.94
C ASN A 18 -5.88 13.43 2.78
N ASN A 19 -6.42 14.61 2.41
CA ASN A 19 -7.64 15.13 3.04
C ASN A 19 -8.84 14.21 2.80
N ARG A 20 -8.95 13.63 1.60
CA ARG A 20 -10.03 12.68 1.28
C ARG A 20 -9.96 11.43 2.15
N MET A 21 -8.77 10.88 2.40
CA MET A 21 -8.56 9.78 3.33
C MET A 21 -8.95 10.15 4.76
N SER A 22 -8.57 11.34 5.24
CA SER A 22 -9.04 11.83 6.56
C SER A 22 -10.55 11.95 6.65
N LEU A 23 -11.20 12.34 5.55
CA LEU A 23 -12.66 12.41 5.49
C LEU A 23 -13.29 11.03 5.61
N ASP A 24 -12.69 9.98 5.03
CA ASP A 24 -13.16 8.59 5.22
C ASP A 24 -13.14 8.20 6.70
N ILE A 25 -12.02 8.42 7.39
CA ILE A 25 -11.89 8.14 8.83
C ILE A 25 -12.97 8.89 9.62
N ALA A 26 -13.20 10.16 9.29
CA ALA A 26 -14.20 11.00 9.94
C ALA A 26 -15.63 10.48 9.74
N VAL A 27 -15.98 10.05 8.52
CA VAL A 27 -17.31 9.50 8.20
C VAL A 27 -17.53 8.17 8.92
N VAL A 28 -16.53 7.28 8.93
CA VAL A 28 -16.64 6.00 9.65
C VAL A 28 -16.81 6.22 11.15
N LEU A 29 -16.05 7.15 11.76
CA LEU A 29 -16.22 7.49 13.18
C LEU A 29 -17.58 8.10 13.48
N ALA A 30 -18.06 9.02 12.64
CA ALA A 30 -19.38 9.63 12.80
C ALA A 30 -20.48 8.56 12.78
N HIS A 31 -20.38 7.61 11.84
CA HIS A 31 -21.29 6.48 11.72
C HIS A 31 -21.25 5.56 12.94
N LEU A 32 -20.07 5.06 13.30
CA LEU A 32 -19.89 4.12 14.42
C LEU A 32 -20.26 4.70 15.78
N THR A 33 -20.21 6.02 15.94
CA THR A 33 -20.57 6.71 17.19
C THR A 33 -21.98 7.32 17.17
N GLY A 34 -22.68 7.29 16.03
CA GLY A 34 -24.00 7.91 15.86
C GLY A 34 -23.97 9.42 16.14
N ARG A 35 -22.98 10.13 15.57
CA ARG A 35 -22.75 11.57 15.76
C ARG A 35 -22.88 12.36 14.47
N VAL A 36 -23.26 13.63 14.60
CA VAL A 36 -23.20 14.60 13.51
C VAL A 36 -21.74 14.96 13.25
N LEU A 37 -21.27 14.72 12.03
CA LEU A 37 -19.91 15.07 11.62
C LEU A 37 -19.75 16.59 11.51
N VAL A 38 -18.76 17.15 12.19
CA VAL A 38 -18.39 18.56 12.16
C VAL A 38 -16.93 18.67 11.68
N PRO A 39 -16.71 18.63 10.35
CA PRO A 39 -15.37 18.68 9.79
C PRO A 39 -14.78 20.09 9.91
N TYR A 40 -13.49 20.17 10.19
CA TYR A 40 -12.71 21.41 10.12
C TYR A 40 -11.32 21.13 9.55
N ARG A 41 -10.58 22.15 9.11
CA ARG A 41 -9.22 22.01 8.52
C ARG A 41 -9.15 21.17 7.22
N PHE A 42 -10.27 20.91 6.55
CA PHE A 42 -10.32 20.20 5.25
C PHE A 42 -10.01 21.08 4.02
N ARG A 43 -9.32 22.20 4.24
CA ARG A 43 -8.88 23.11 3.18
C ARG A 43 -7.53 22.66 2.65
N MET A 44 -7.37 22.63 1.33
CA MET A 44 -6.06 22.39 0.72
C MET A 44 -5.15 23.62 0.85
N PRO A 45 -3.84 23.44 1.11
CA PRO A 45 -2.87 24.51 0.99
C PRO A 45 -2.82 24.97 -0.48
N ARG A 46 -2.82 26.28 -0.71
CA ARG A 46 -2.70 26.86 -2.06
C ARG A 46 -1.28 26.62 -2.58
N ARG A 47 -1.12 25.97 -3.73
CA ARG A 47 0.19 25.70 -4.34
C ARG A 47 0.48 26.58 -5.55
N HIS A 48 -0.57 27.01 -6.27
CA HIS A 48 -0.43 27.89 -7.44
C HIS A 48 -1.02 29.29 -7.23
N PRO A 49 -0.51 30.31 -7.97
CA PRO A 49 -1.11 31.64 -8.04
C PRO A 49 -2.54 31.57 -8.60
N ILE A 50 -3.42 32.45 -8.11
CA ILE A 50 -4.81 32.55 -8.58
C ILE A 50 -4.87 33.45 -9.80
N ASP A 51 -5.66 33.06 -10.81
CA ASP A 51 -6.09 33.97 -11.86
C ASP A 51 -7.02 35.03 -11.25
N PRO A 52 -6.61 36.31 -11.19
CA PRO A 52 -7.39 37.36 -10.52
C PRO A 52 -8.76 37.61 -11.19
N ASP A 53 -8.97 37.16 -12.42
CA ASP A 53 -10.23 37.31 -13.15
C ASP A 53 -11.22 36.14 -12.90
N ASP A 54 -10.86 35.17 -12.06
CA ASP A 54 -11.70 34.02 -11.72
C ASP A 54 -12.23 34.09 -10.28
N ASP A 55 -13.33 34.82 -10.08
CA ASP A 55 -14.00 34.99 -8.78
C ASP A 55 -14.39 33.64 -8.11
N ARG A 56 -14.55 32.56 -8.88
CA ARG A 56 -14.92 31.23 -8.36
C ARG A 56 -13.73 30.47 -7.76
N VAL A 57 -12.50 30.93 -8.02
CA VAL A 57 -11.26 30.39 -7.42
C VAL A 57 -10.95 31.08 -6.07
N LEU A 58 -11.65 32.17 -5.75
CA LEU A 58 -11.37 32.98 -4.54
C LEU A 58 -11.88 32.33 -3.24
N ALA A 59 -13.00 31.60 -3.27
CA ALA A 59 -13.52 30.89 -2.11
C ALA A 59 -12.59 29.72 -1.73
N PRO A 60 -12.22 29.56 -0.44
CA PRO A 60 -11.40 28.43 -0.01
C PRO A 60 -12.14 27.10 -0.26
N MET A 61 -11.65 26.32 -1.21
CA MET A 61 -12.19 25.00 -1.51
C MET A 61 -11.91 24.02 -0.37
N VAL A 62 -12.93 23.24 -0.04
CA VAL A 62 -12.94 22.30 1.09
C VAL A 62 -13.39 20.93 0.59
N VAL A 63 -12.62 19.90 0.90
CA VAL A 63 -12.81 18.56 0.33
C VAL A 63 -14.22 17.99 0.58
N PRO A 64 -14.83 18.11 1.78
CA PRO A 64 -16.20 17.63 2.03
C PRO A 64 -17.26 18.16 1.05
N ASP A 65 -17.13 19.39 0.55
CA ASP A 65 -18.10 19.99 -0.37
C ASP A 65 -18.12 19.33 -1.74
N LEU A 66 -17.11 18.52 -2.07
CA LEU A 66 -17.04 17.81 -3.34
C LEU A 66 -17.84 16.50 -3.32
N PHE A 67 -18.35 16.07 -2.16
CA PHE A 67 -18.95 14.76 -1.95
C PHE A 67 -20.37 14.84 -1.38
N ASP A 68 -21.16 13.82 -1.72
CA ASP A 68 -22.38 13.44 -1.00
C ASP A 68 -21.95 12.54 0.17
N LEU A 69 -22.23 12.94 1.42
CA LEU A 69 -21.83 12.19 2.61
C LEU A 69 -23.01 11.34 3.14
N PRO A 70 -22.80 10.06 3.48
CA PRO A 70 -23.85 9.16 3.99
C PRO A 70 -24.11 9.31 5.49
N VAL A 71 -23.62 10.41 6.10
CA VAL A 71 -23.80 10.73 7.51
C VAL A 71 -24.29 12.17 7.63
N THR A 72 -25.04 12.46 8.69
CA THR A 72 -25.42 13.86 8.99
C THR A 72 -24.17 14.67 9.25
N SER A 73 -23.99 15.78 8.52
CA SER A 73 -22.85 16.67 8.67
C SER A 73 -23.28 18.13 8.86
N SER A 74 -22.45 18.90 9.56
CA SER A 74 -22.60 20.35 9.75
C SER A 74 -21.39 21.07 9.18
N ASP A 75 -21.62 22.12 8.38
CA ASP A 75 -20.59 22.93 7.72
C ASP A 75 -20.11 24.12 8.58
N GLU A 76 -20.64 24.28 9.81
CA GLU A 76 -20.38 25.42 10.71
C GLU A 76 -18.88 25.76 10.87
N HIS A 77 -18.03 24.73 10.91
CA HIS A 77 -16.59 24.88 11.12
C HIS A 77 -15.74 24.51 9.90
N LEU A 78 -16.36 24.25 8.75
CA LEU A 78 -15.68 23.69 7.58
C LEU A 78 -14.52 24.58 7.08
N LEU A 79 -14.70 25.91 7.17
CA LEU A 79 -13.68 26.90 6.78
C LEU A 79 -12.65 27.21 7.88
N LYS A 80 -12.82 26.67 9.08
CA LYS A 80 -11.91 26.93 10.22
C LYS A 80 -10.68 26.03 10.12
N THR A 81 -9.51 26.60 10.36
CA THR A 81 -8.25 25.86 10.49
C THR A 81 -8.02 25.31 11.89
N TRP A 82 -8.74 25.86 12.87
CA TRP A 82 -8.73 25.47 14.28
C TRP A 82 -10.08 25.79 14.92
N VAL A 83 -10.48 24.98 15.90
CA VAL A 83 -11.72 25.16 16.67
C VAL A 83 -11.43 25.04 18.17
N SER A 84 -12.09 25.89 18.95
CA SER A 84 -12.16 25.78 20.41
C SER A 84 -13.58 25.45 20.77
N VAL A 85 -13.79 24.27 21.34
CA VAL A 85 -15.12 23.86 21.82
C VAL A 85 -14.98 23.54 23.30
N PRO A 86 -15.27 24.50 24.20
CA PRO A 86 -15.27 24.21 25.64
C PRO A 86 -16.36 23.16 25.92
N ASP A 87 -16.13 22.29 26.90
CA ASP A 87 -17.07 21.24 27.37
C ASP A 87 -17.28 20.02 26.45
N VAL A 88 -16.37 19.77 25.50
CA VAL A 88 -16.34 18.53 24.70
C VAL A 88 -15.44 17.46 25.33
N ALA A 89 -15.82 16.19 25.17
CA ALA A 89 -14.91 15.07 25.42
C ALA A 89 -13.79 15.12 24.39
N ARG A 90 -12.55 15.28 24.84
CA ARG A 90 -11.38 15.16 23.95
C ARG A 90 -10.97 13.71 23.82
N TRP A 91 -10.68 13.32 22.59
CA TRP A 91 -10.09 12.04 22.28
C TRP A 91 -8.82 12.28 21.49
N ASP A 92 -7.73 12.38 22.25
CA ASP A 92 -6.38 12.59 21.74
C ASP A 92 -5.70 11.23 21.59
N TRP A 93 -5.04 11.03 20.45
CA TRP A 93 -4.40 9.79 20.04
C TRP A 93 -3.29 10.09 19.05
N GLU A 94 -2.36 9.16 18.97
CA GLU A 94 -1.28 9.14 17.99
C GLU A 94 -1.83 9.15 16.56
N PRO A 95 -0.99 9.46 15.56
CA PRO A 95 -1.42 9.47 14.17
C PRO A 95 -2.15 8.18 13.77
N ILE A 96 -3.19 8.32 12.95
CA ILE A 96 -4.05 7.17 12.59
C ILE A 96 -3.25 6.07 11.89
N TYR A 97 -2.19 6.44 11.17
CA TYR A 97 -1.35 5.49 10.44
C TYR A 97 -0.53 4.58 11.36
N GLU A 98 -0.27 4.99 12.60
CA GLU A 98 0.39 4.18 13.63
C GLU A 98 -0.61 3.47 14.57
N SER A 99 -1.90 3.66 14.31
CA SER A 99 -2.98 3.31 15.23
C SER A 99 -3.95 2.28 14.63
N VAL A 100 -4.60 1.55 15.53
CA VAL A 100 -5.76 0.69 15.27
C VAL A 100 -6.91 1.07 16.18
N ILE A 101 -8.13 1.12 15.64
CA ILE A 101 -9.35 1.39 16.40
C ILE A 101 -10.14 0.10 16.52
N CYS A 102 -10.45 -0.31 17.75
CA CYS A 102 -11.35 -1.41 18.03
C CYS A 102 -12.75 -0.89 18.36
N VAL A 103 -13.78 -1.50 17.78
CA VAL A 103 -15.17 -1.30 18.20
C VAL A 103 -15.52 -2.34 19.25
N GLY A 104 -15.22 -2.04 20.51
CA GLY A 104 -15.40 -2.97 21.63
C GLY A 104 -14.18 -3.01 22.55
N PRO A 105 -14.10 -3.99 23.47
CA PRO A 105 -12.88 -4.22 24.25
C PRO A 105 -11.71 -4.56 23.32
N VAL A 106 -10.50 -4.17 23.72
CA VAL A 106 -9.29 -4.57 23.00
C VAL A 106 -9.17 -6.10 23.05
N PRO A 107 -8.99 -6.78 21.90
CA PRO A 107 -8.74 -8.22 21.89
C PRO A 107 -7.52 -8.59 22.75
N PRO A 108 -7.45 -9.81 23.29
CA PRO A 108 -6.27 -10.30 23.99
C PRO A 108 -4.99 -10.11 23.16
N ARG A 109 -3.84 -9.89 23.83
CA ARG A 109 -2.56 -9.65 23.14
C ARG A 109 -2.10 -10.83 22.29
N ASP A 110 -2.52 -12.03 22.66
CA ASP A 110 -2.26 -13.32 22.00
C ASP A 110 -3.31 -13.66 20.93
N ASP A 111 -4.29 -12.79 20.66
CA ASP A 111 -5.21 -12.95 19.55
C ASP A 111 -4.46 -12.78 18.21
N ALA A 112 -4.25 -13.90 17.52
CA ALA A 112 -3.47 -13.95 16.28
C ALA A 112 -4.11 -13.12 15.15
N GLN A 113 -5.44 -13.07 15.08
CA GLN A 113 -6.14 -12.30 14.05
C GLN A 113 -5.97 -10.79 14.30
N PHE A 114 -6.08 -10.36 15.54
CA PHE A 114 -5.84 -8.97 15.93
C PHE A 114 -4.38 -8.56 15.75
N ALA A 115 -3.44 -9.42 16.12
CA ALA A 115 -2.01 -9.19 15.88
C ALA A 115 -1.72 -9.03 14.38
N ALA A 116 -2.29 -9.89 13.53
CA ALA A 116 -2.19 -9.80 12.08
C ALA A 116 -2.81 -8.52 11.51
N PHE A 117 -4.00 -8.12 12.00
CA PHE A 117 -4.61 -6.85 11.61
C PHE A 117 -3.72 -5.65 11.97
N ARG A 118 -3.21 -5.65 13.21
CA ARG A 118 -2.35 -4.60 13.75
C ARG A 118 -1.05 -4.47 12.94
N ASN A 119 -0.54 -5.58 12.43
CA ASN A 119 0.63 -5.64 11.55
C ASN A 119 1.86 -4.92 12.13
N GLY A 120 2.01 -4.91 13.47
CA GLY A 120 3.11 -4.23 14.16
C GLY A 120 2.90 -2.74 14.49
N ARG A 121 1.77 -2.12 14.13
CA ARG A 121 1.45 -0.73 14.50
C ARG A 121 1.38 -0.54 16.02
N SER A 122 1.88 0.55 16.59
CA SER A 122 2.14 0.64 18.03
C SER A 122 0.90 0.93 18.88
N HIS A 123 -0.10 1.63 18.35
CA HIS A 123 -1.16 2.22 19.16
C HIS A 123 -2.50 1.53 18.94
N VAL A 124 -3.26 1.28 20.01
CA VAL A 124 -4.57 0.66 19.98
C VAL A 124 -5.55 1.50 20.79
N HIS A 125 -6.63 1.90 20.15
CA HIS A 125 -7.68 2.75 20.70
C HIS A 125 -9.01 2.02 20.67
N THR A 126 -9.94 2.36 21.57
CA THR A 126 -11.27 1.74 21.61
C THR A 126 -12.37 2.78 21.53
N ILE A 127 -13.41 2.48 20.77
CA ILE A 127 -14.64 3.29 20.70
C ILE A 127 -15.55 3.05 21.92
N GLY A 128 -15.31 1.98 22.70
CA GLY A 128 -16.23 1.44 23.72
C GLY A 128 -16.85 2.47 24.69
N SER A 129 -16.05 3.11 25.54
CA SER A 129 -16.58 4.07 26.54
C SER A 129 -17.08 5.38 25.93
N ILE A 130 -16.66 5.71 24.70
CA ILE A 130 -16.94 6.97 24.01
C ILE A 130 -18.21 6.88 23.16
N ALA A 131 -18.56 5.69 22.65
CA ALA A 131 -19.80 5.48 21.90
C ALA A 131 -21.06 5.69 22.76
N THR A 132 -20.96 5.39 24.06
CA THR A 132 -22.03 5.59 25.04
C THR A 132 -21.96 6.96 25.72
N ASP A 133 -20.93 7.77 25.43
CA ASP A 133 -20.81 9.12 25.97
C ASP A 133 -21.81 10.04 25.25
N ASP A 134 -22.64 10.75 26.02
CA ASP A 134 -23.62 11.69 25.48
C ASP A 134 -23.02 13.07 25.16
N ARG A 135 -21.79 13.35 25.57
CA ARG A 135 -21.09 14.62 25.27
C ARG A 135 -20.65 14.69 23.83
N ASP A 136 -20.47 15.89 23.31
CA ASP A 136 -19.75 16.11 22.04
C ASP A 136 -18.31 15.58 22.09
N LEU A 137 -17.81 15.11 20.95
CA LEU A 137 -16.49 14.49 20.83
C LEU A 137 -15.59 15.34 19.94
N HIS A 138 -14.40 15.68 20.42
CA HIS A 138 -13.39 16.39 19.66
C HIS A 138 -12.14 15.54 19.52
N ILE A 139 -11.82 15.17 18.28
CA ILE A 139 -10.66 14.38 17.95
C ILE A 139 -9.53 15.29 17.53
N THR A 140 -8.33 15.08 18.07
CA THR A 140 -7.12 15.74 17.56
C THR A 140 -6.08 14.68 17.17
N THR A 141 -5.91 14.47 15.85
CA THR A 141 -4.90 13.54 15.31
C THR A 141 -4.54 13.89 13.87
N GLU A 142 -3.45 13.31 13.41
CA GLU A 142 -3.12 13.21 11.99
C GLU A 142 -3.88 12.03 11.38
N ALA A 143 -4.97 12.34 10.68
CA ALA A 143 -5.90 11.35 10.14
C ALA A 143 -5.54 10.87 8.71
N LEU A 144 -4.26 10.71 8.38
CA LEU A 144 -3.84 10.12 7.11
C LEU A 144 -3.89 8.58 7.19
N GLY A 145 -4.87 7.95 6.55
CA GLY A 145 -4.95 6.49 6.49
C GLY A 145 -6.18 5.95 5.75
N ASN A 146 -6.11 4.68 5.35
CA ASN A 146 -7.17 3.92 4.75
C ASN A 146 -8.06 3.34 5.84
N TYR A 147 -9.36 3.61 5.74
CA TYR A 147 -10.34 3.16 6.73
C TYR A 147 -10.31 1.62 6.94
N SER A 148 -10.09 0.84 5.87
CA SER A 148 -10.03 -0.63 5.92
C SER A 148 -8.94 -1.16 6.85
N THR A 149 -7.84 -0.43 6.97
CA THR A 149 -6.72 -0.78 7.86
C THR A 149 -6.85 -0.16 9.25
N SER A 150 -7.64 0.91 9.40
CA SER A 150 -7.73 1.68 10.65
C SER A 150 -8.71 1.07 11.65
N PHE A 151 -9.80 0.44 11.19
CA PHE A 151 -10.86 -0.06 12.07
C PHE A 151 -10.85 -1.60 12.12
N TYR A 152 -10.51 -2.15 13.29
CA TYR A 152 -10.69 -3.56 13.58
C TYR A 152 -12.15 -3.83 13.96
N LEU A 153 -12.87 -4.46 13.02
CA LEU A 153 -14.30 -4.68 13.08
C LEU A 153 -14.62 -6.16 12.91
N GLU A 154 -15.65 -6.63 13.61
CA GLU A 154 -16.31 -7.91 13.30
C GLU A 154 -16.90 -7.86 11.88
N ASP A 155 -17.11 -9.04 11.28
CA ASP A 155 -17.43 -9.15 9.86
C ASP A 155 -18.68 -8.37 9.46
N GLU A 156 -19.78 -8.44 10.22
CA GLU A 156 -21.02 -7.71 9.91
C GLU A 156 -20.79 -6.19 9.86
N ARG A 157 -20.12 -5.62 10.87
CA ARG A 157 -19.76 -4.20 10.92
C ARG A 157 -18.77 -3.80 9.83
N ARG A 158 -17.87 -4.72 9.44
CA ARG A 158 -16.93 -4.48 8.33
C ARG A 158 -17.66 -4.32 7.00
N HIS A 159 -18.66 -5.16 6.74
CA HIS A 159 -19.52 -5.03 5.55
C HIS A 159 -20.32 -3.73 5.59
N GLU A 160 -20.92 -3.40 6.74
CA GLU A 160 -21.64 -2.15 6.95
C GLU A 160 -20.77 -0.91 6.64
N VAL A 161 -19.53 -0.88 7.14
CA VAL A 161 -18.60 0.22 6.90
C VAL A 161 -18.15 0.28 5.43
N ALA A 162 -17.93 -0.86 4.78
CA ALA A 162 -17.62 -0.88 3.35
C ALA A 162 -18.78 -0.33 2.50
N ASP A 163 -20.03 -0.68 2.85
CA ASP A 163 -21.24 -0.16 2.19
C ASP A 163 -21.45 1.33 2.44
N LEU A 164 -21.16 1.81 3.65
CA LEU A 164 -21.11 3.24 3.96
C LEU A 164 -20.10 3.96 3.07
N MET A 165 -18.90 3.40 2.89
CA MET A 165 -17.85 3.99 2.07
C MET A 165 -18.15 4.01 0.58
N ARG A 166 -18.92 3.04 0.06
CA ARG A 166 -19.47 3.07 -1.31
C ARG A 166 -20.47 4.22 -1.54
N GLN A 167 -21.03 4.79 -0.47
CA GLN A 167 -21.98 5.90 -0.53
C GLN A 167 -21.30 7.27 -0.44
N VAL A 168 -20.02 7.36 -0.05
CA VAL A 168 -19.26 8.61 -0.13
C VAL A 168 -18.88 8.89 -1.58
N ARG A 169 -19.77 9.58 -2.30
CA ARG A 169 -19.68 9.76 -3.76
C ARG A 169 -19.36 11.21 -4.13
N PRO A 170 -18.47 11.46 -5.11
CA PRO A 170 -18.28 12.80 -5.64
C PRO A 170 -19.60 13.35 -6.19
N LYS A 171 -20.00 14.58 -5.90
CA LYS A 171 -21.31 15.15 -6.32
C LYS A 171 -21.58 14.95 -7.81
N GLN A 172 -22.86 14.81 -8.17
CA GLN A 172 -23.31 14.47 -9.54
C GLN A 172 -22.64 15.30 -10.63
N ALA A 173 -22.52 16.62 -10.45
CA ALA A 173 -21.90 17.51 -11.44
C ALA A 173 -20.46 17.10 -11.83
N TYR A 174 -19.67 16.60 -10.88
CA TYR A 174 -18.30 16.14 -11.15
C TYR A 174 -18.29 14.78 -11.85
N ARG A 175 -19.24 13.90 -11.51
CA ARG A 175 -19.42 12.59 -12.17
C ARG A 175 -19.82 12.81 -13.64
N ASP A 176 -20.79 13.67 -13.89
CA ASP A 176 -21.25 14.03 -15.24
C ASP A 176 -20.14 14.65 -16.08
N ALA A 177 -19.33 15.53 -15.50
CA ALA A 177 -18.18 16.11 -16.19
C ALA A 177 -17.15 15.04 -16.57
N ALA A 178 -16.82 14.12 -15.65
CA ALA A 178 -15.94 13.00 -15.96
C ALA A 178 -16.53 12.08 -17.05
N ASP A 179 -17.83 11.79 -17.01
CA ASP A 179 -18.50 11.01 -18.07
C ASP A 179 -18.38 11.67 -19.45
N ARG A 180 -18.54 12.99 -19.53
CA ARG A 180 -18.37 13.74 -20.77
C ARG A 180 -16.94 13.76 -21.28
N ILE A 181 -15.97 13.97 -20.39
CA ILE A 181 -14.54 13.95 -20.73
C ILE A 181 -14.15 12.56 -21.26
N THR A 182 -14.56 11.50 -20.56
CA THR A 182 -14.26 10.12 -20.96
C THR A 182 -14.95 9.70 -22.25
N ALA A 183 -16.16 10.18 -22.52
CA ALA A 183 -16.82 9.97 -23.81
C ALA A 183 -16.01 10.57 -24.99
N GLY A 184 -15.33 11.70 -24.78
CA GLY A 184 -14.43 12.30 -25.77
C GLY A 184 -13.13 11.53 -26.00
N LEU A 185 -12.67 10.77 -24.99
CA LEU A 185 -11.46 9.94 -25.06
C LEU A 185 -11.72 8.56 -25.68
N GLY A 186 -12.96 8.08 -25.66
CA GLY A 186 -13.32 6.74 -26.14
C GLY A 186 -12.89 5.62 -25.17
N THR A 187 -12.51 4.45 -25.70
CA THR A 187 -11.89 3.39 -24.88
C THR A 187 -10.41 3.68 -24.70
N TYR A 188 -9.93 3.69 -23.46
CA TYR A 188 -8.53 3.98 -23.14
C TYR A 188 -8.03 3.15 -21.96
N ASN A 189 -6.71 2.98 -21.87
CA ASN A 189 -6.00 2.61 -20.65
C ASN A 189 -5.54 3.88 -19.96
N ALA A 190 -5.28 3.83 -18.65
CA ALA A 190 -4.73 4.97 -17.93
C ALA A 190 -3.55 4.57 -17.05
N ILE A 191 -2.61 5.49 -16.90
CA ILE A 191 -1.57 5.41 -15.88
C ILE A 191 -1.57 6.65 -15.02
N HIS A 192 -1.17 6.48 -13.76
CA HIS A 192 -0.78 7.59 -12.91
C HIS A 192 0.71 7.48 -12.56
N LEU A 193 1.48 8.49 -12.98
CA LEU A 193 2.92 8.61 -12.72
C LEU A 193 3.20 9.89 -11.92
N ARG A 194 3.35 9.74 -10.60
CA ARG A 194 3.72 10.80 -9.66
C ARG A 194 5.23 10.90 -9.57
N ARG A 195 5.78 12.07 -9.88
CA ARG A 195 7.22 12.33 -9.76
C ARG A 195 7.50 13.48 -8.82
N GLY A 196 6.80 14.59 -8.94
CA GLY A 196 7.13 15.90 -8.36
C GLY A 196 7.85 15.85 -7.01
N ASP A 197 7.09 15.70 -5.92
CA ASP A 197 7.70 15.62 -4.58
C ASP A 197 8.48 14.32 -4.35
N PHE A 198 8.20 13.25 -5.09
CA PHE A 198 8.90 11.96 -4.98
C PHE A 198 10.32 12.00 -5.54
N LEU A 199 10.72 13.07 -6.23
CA LEU A 199 12.11 13.33 -6.61
C LEU A 199 12.94 13.91 -5.47
N THR A 200 12.31 14.45 -4.41
CA THR A 200 13.03 15.27 -3.40
C THR A 200 12.56 15.09 -1.97
N ASN A 201 11.47 14.36 -1.72
CA ASN A 201 10.90 14.12 -0.40
C ASN A 201 11.73 13.13 0.42
N GLU A 202 11.33 12.90 1.67
CA GLU A 202 12.02 11.99 2.58
C GLU A 202 12.06 10.54 2.07
N LEU A 203 11.03 10.08 1.36
CA LEU A 203 11.04 8.73 0.75
C LEU A 203 12.17 8.62 -0.28
N SER A 204 12.34 9.63 -1.12
CA SER A 204 13.45 9.71 -2.09
C SER A 204 14.80 9.80 -1.41
N ARG A 205 14.96 10.69 -0.42
CA ARG A 205 16.22 10.90 0.32
C ARG A 205 16.68 9.65 1.06
N ARG A 206 15.73 8.85 1.55
CA ARG A 206 15.99 7.57 2.21
C ARG A 206 16.16 6.40 1.23
N GLY A 207 16.03 6.65 -0.08
CA GLY A 207 16.13 5.61 -1.12
C GLY A 207 14.97 4.62 -1.11
N ILE A 208 13.82 4.97 -0.51
CA ILE A 208 12.63 4.13 -0.44
C ILE A 208 11.82 4.22 -1.73
N SER A 209 11.75 5.40 -2.36
CA SER A 209 11.10 5.55 -3.67
C SER A 209 12.14 5.67 -4.78
N ARG A 210 11.84 5.02 -5.92
CA ARG A 210 12.66 5.01 -7.13
C ARG A 210 12.21 6.00 -8.19
N ALA A 211 11.27 6.89 -7.90
CA ALA A 211 10.73 7.85 -8.89
C ALA A 211 11.80 8.67 -9.65
N ALA A 212 12.97 8.90 -9.04
CA ALA A 212 14.11 9.60 -9.65
C ALA A 212 14.97 8.73 -10.58
N THR A 213 14.98 7.40 -10.37
CA THR A 213 15.83 6.44 -11.09
C THR A 213 15.05 5.51 -12.00
N THR A 214 13.72 5.50 -11.93
CA THR A 214 12.85 4.74 -12.83
C THR A 214 12.93 5.26 -14.27
N HIS A 215 13.05 4.35 -15.22
CA HIS A 215 13.07 4.67 -16.65
C HIS A 215 11.76 4.27 -17.35
N GLY A 216 11.43 4.95 -18.45
CA GLY A 216 10.18 4.69 -19.18
C GLY A 216 10.07 3.28 -19.77
N TRP A 217 11.19 2.63 -20.10
CA TRP A 217 11.17 1.25 -20.61
C TRP A 217 10.77 0.24 -19.54
N GLU A 218 11.06 0.52 -18.26
CA GLU A 218 10.64 -0.30 -17.13
C GLU A 218 9.11 -0.24 -17.01
N VAL A 219 8.54 0.98 -17.09
CA VAL A 219 7.09 1.18 -17.13
C VAL A 219 6.45 0.44 -18.29
N VAL A 220 7.03 0.51 -19.50
CA VAL A 220 6.53 -0.25 -20.65
C VAL A 220 6.61 -1.75 -20.41
N GLY A 221 7.72 -2.26 -19.88
CA GLY A 221 7.92 -3.69 -19.60
C GLY A 221 6.86 -4.25 -18.65
N ASN A 222 6.50 -3.49 -17.62
CA ASN A 222 5.46 -3.88 -16.68
C ASN A 222 4.06 -3.86 -17.32
N LEU A 223 3.76 -2.84 -18.12
CA LEU A 223 2.38 -2.59 -18.55
C LEU A 223 2.01 -3.22 -19.90
N ALA A 224 2.98 -3.58 -20.74
CA ALA A 224 2.72 -4.14 -22.07
C ALA A 224 1.95 -5.48 -22.04
N ALA A 225 2.04 -6.22 -20.93
CA ALA A 225 1.27 -7.45 -20.72
C ALA A 225 -0.23 -7.17 -20.43
N HIS A 226 -0.55 -5.99 -19.89
CA HIS A 226 -1.91 -5.63 -19.43
C HIS A 226 -2.61 -4.60 -20.32
N MET A 227 -1.87 -3.89 -21.18
CA MET A 227 -2.35 -2.77 -21.96
C MET A 227 -2.02 -2.93 -23.44
N ASN A 228 -3.06 -3.02 -24.29
CA ASN A 228 -2.87 -3.00 -25.73
C ASN A 228 -2.28 -1.66 -26.20
N ARG A 229 -1.16 -1.72 -26.93
CA ARG A 229 -0.44 -0.55 -27.46
C ARG A 229 -1.22 0.33 -28.44
N ASP A 230 -2.29 -0.20 -29.04
CA ASP A 230 -3.17 0.51 -29.98
C ASP A 230 -4.35 1.18 -29.28
N THR A 231 -4.65 0.79 -28.05
CA THR A 231 -5.62 1.49 -27.20
C THR A 231 -4.98 2.77 -26.66
N PRO A 232 -5.63 3.94 -26.77
CA PRO A 232 -5.12 5.19 -26.20
C PRO A 232 -4.69 5.04 -24.74
N LEU A 233 -3.57 5.67 -24.39
CA LEU A 233 -3.05 5.73 -23.03
C LEU A 233 -3.23 7.14 -22.46
N VAL A 234 -4.10 7.27 -21.47
CA VAL A 234 -4.29 8.50 -20.71
C VAL A 234 -3.28 8.55 -19.56
N ILE A 235 -2.44 9.57 -19.54
CA ILE A 235 -1.36 9.75 -18.57
C ILE A 235 -1.77 10.83 -17.58
N CYS A 236 -1.94 10.43 -16.32
CA CYS A 236 -2.16 11.32 -15.19
C CYS A 236 -0.80 11.55 -14.51
N THR A 237 -0.24 12.76 -14.60
CA THR A 237 1.07 13.05 -14.01
C THR A 237 1.12 14.48 -13.47
N ASP A 238 2.06 14.74 -12.57
CA ASP A 238 2.46 16.07 -12.14
C ASP A 238 3.72 16.59 -12.84
N GLY A 239 4.23 15.82 -13.81
CA GLY A 239 5.29 16.21 -14.72
C GLY A 239 4.77 16.74 -16.06
N THR A 240 5.70 16.99 -16.99
CA THR A 240 5.40 17.43 -18.36
C THR A 240 5.67 16.34 -19.38
N ALA A 241 4.94 16.36 -20.51
CA ALA A 241 5.08 15.38 -21.59
C ALA A 241 6.49 15.29 -22.21
N GLY A 242 7.33 16.32 -22.01
CA GLY A 242 8.71 16.35 -22.51
C GLY A 242 9.73 15.68 -21.59
N GLU A 243 9.34 15.21 -20.40
CA GLU A 243 10.27 14.52 -19.50
C GLU A 243 10.72 13.17 -20.06
N GLU A 244 12.01 12.85 -19.84
CA GLU A 244 12.68 11.70 -20.45
C GLU A 244 11.96 10.36 -20.22
N ILE A 245 11.36 10.19 -19.04
CA ILE A 245 10.61 8.97 -18.67
C ILE A 245 9.43 8.69 -19.61
N PHE A 246 8.80 9.72 -20.19
CA PHE A 246 7.65 9.53 -21.08
C PHE A 246 8.06 9.15 -22.49
N GLY A 247 9.30 9.41 -22.90
CA GLY A 247 9.78 9.12 -24.26
C GLY A 247 9.59 7.65 -24.68
N PRO A 248 10.06 6.66 -23.89
CA PRO A 248 9.81 5.25 -24.18
C PRO A 248 8.31 4.87 -24.15
N ILE A 249 7.55 5.43 -23.22
CA ILE A 249 6.10 5.18 -23.07
C ILE A 249 5.35 5.63 -24.32
N GLN A 250 5.56 6.88 -24.74
CA GLN A 250 4.95 7.47 -25.94
C GLN A 250 5.38 6.78 -27.24
N ARG A 251 6.60 6.20 -27.29
CA ARG A 251 7.04 5.38 -28.44
C ARG A 251 6.35 4.03 -28.50
N HIS A 252 6.04 3.43 -27.35
CA HIS A 252 5.37 2.14 -27.29
C HIS A 252 3.86 2.26 -27.59
N PHE A 253 3.17 3.11 -26.81
CA PHE A 253 1.73 3.37 -26.91
C PHE A 253 1.47 4.44 -27.97
N ARG A 254 0.84 4.05 -29.09
CA ARG A 254 0.76 4.88 -30.31
C ARG A 254 0.01 6.21 -30.11
N HIS A 255 -0.90 6.23 -29.15
CA HIS A 255 -1.72 7.40 -28.82
C HIS A 255 -1.64 7.65 -27.32
N SER A 256 -0.91 8.69 -26.92
CA SER A 256 -0.78 9.08 -25.51
C SER A 256 -1.44 10.44 -25.29
N VAL A 257 -2.26 10.55 -24.24
CA VAL A 257 -2.98 11.78 -23.87
C VAL A 257 -2.59 12.18 -22.45
N PHE A 258 -1.93 13.31 -22.28
CA PHE A 258 -1.64 13.87 -20.95
C PHE A 258 -2.91 14.56 -20.44
N LEU A 259 -3.49 14.03 -19.36
CA LEU A 259 -4.84 14.42 -18.97
C LEU A 259 -4.89 15.88 -18.51
N ASP A 260 -3.88 16.37 -17.78
CA ASP A 260 -3.82 17.76 -17.34
C ASP A 260 -3.77 18.75 -18.53
N GLN A 261 -3.08 18.37 -19.60
CA GLN A 261 -3.01 19.14 -20.85
C GLN A 261 -4.36 19.07 -21.57
N HIS A 262 -4.94 17.87 -21.69
CA HIS A 262 -6.24 17.66 -22.32
C HIS A 262 -7.35 18.48 -21.65
N LEU A 263 -7.42 18.49 -20.32
CA LEU A 263 -8.41 19.28 -19.57
C LEU A 263 -8.29 20.79 -19.81
N ARG A 264 -7.09 21.29 -20.14
CA ARG A 264 -6.81 22.71 -20.38
C ARG A 264 -6.98 23.13 -21.83
N GLU A 265 -6.61 22.26 -22.77
CA GLU A 265 -6.46 22.59 -24.18
C GLU A 265 -7.62 22.10 -25.05
N ASP A 266 -8.23 20.96 -24.72
CA ASP A 266 -9.39 20.47 -25.45
C ASP A 266 -10.62 21.35 -25.16
N ALA A 267 -11.27 21.83 -26.22
CA ALA A 267 -12.37 22.78 -26.08
C ALA A 267 -13.55 22.19 -25.30
N ALA A 268 -13.91 20.92 -25.55
CA ALA A 268 -15.05 20.27 -24.90
C ALA A 268 -14.73 19.94 -23.43
N ALA A 269 -13.52 19.44 -23.14
CA ALA A 269 -13.08 19.17 -21.78
C ALA A 269 -13.02 20.47 -20.95
N ARG A 270 -12.44 21.53 -21.52
CA ARG A 270 -12.35 22.85 -20.86
C ARG A 270 -13.73 23.44 -20.59
N ASP A 271 -14.67 23.33 -21.52
CA ASP A 271 -16.03 23.82 -21.33
C ASP A 271 -16.77 23.00 -20.25
N CYS A 272 -16.53 21.69 -20.16
CA CYS A 272 -17.01 20.86 -19.05
C CYS A 272 -16.47 21.37 -17.71
N VAL A 273 -15.15 21.58 -17.58
CA VAL A 273 -14.53 22.10 -16.35
C VAL A 273 -15.07 23.49 -15.98
N ARG A 274 -15.26 24.38 -16.96
CA ARG A 274 -15.82 25.73 -16.76
C ARG A 274 -17.26 25.73 -16.27
N SER A 275 -18.03 24.70 -16.62
CA SER A 275 -19.43 24.56 -16.21
C SER A 275 -19.61 24.08 -14.76
N LEU A 276 -18.54 23.65 -14.09
CA LEU A 276 -18.63 23.07 -12.75
C LEU A 276 -18.99 24.12 -11.67
N PRO A 277 -19.69 23.70 -10.60
CA PRO A 277 -20.06 24.60 -9.49
C PRO A 277 -18.86 25.23 -8.77
N GLN A 278 -17.75 24.49 -8.69
CA GLN A 278 -16.47 24.93 -8.15
C GLN A 278 -15.35 24.46 -9.05
N ARG A 279 -14.19 25.12 -8.98
CA ARG A 279 -13.00 24.86 -9.79
C ARG A 279 -11.73 24.96 -8.94
N GLY A 280 -10.61 24.48 -9.47
CA GLY A 280 -9.27 24.57 -8.85
C GLY A 280 -8.66 23.19 -8.59
N GLU A 281 -7.49 23.18 -7.95
CA GLU A 281 -6.62 22.00 -7.84
C GLU A 281 -7.31 20.73 -7.31
N ALA A 282 -8.21 20.84 -6.32
CA ALA A 282 -8.95 19.68 -5.80
C ALA A 282 -9.98 19.13 -6.80
N VAL A 283 -10.62 20.01 -7.59
CA VAL A 283 -11.54 19.59 -8.65
C VAL A 283 -10.77 18.94 -9.79
N ASP A 284 -9.63 19.50 -10.17
CA ASP A 284 -8.75 18.91 -11.18
C ASP A 284 -8.25 17.53 -10.73
N ALA A 285 -7.85 17.41 -9.46
CA ALA A 285 -7.47 16.13 -8.86
C ALA A 285 -8.63 15.13 -8.85
N LEU A 286 -9.83 15.55 -8.43
CA LEU A 286 -11.03 14.71 -8.42
C LEU A 286 -11.40 14.23 -9.83
N LEU A 287 -11.46 15.13 -10.82
CA LEU A 287 -11.77 14.78 -12.21
C LEU A 287 -10.73 13.81 -12.77
N THR A 288 -9.44 14.05 -12.48
CA THR A 288 -8.36 13.15 -12.89
C THR A 288 -8.55 11.75 -12.31
N GLN A 289 -8.90 11.61 -11.03
CA GLN A 289 -9.19 10.29 -10.44
C GLN A 289 -10.44 9.63 -11.05
N LEU A 290 -11.50 10.40 -11.31
CA LEU A 290 -12.74 9.90 -11.91
C LEU A 290 -12.52 9.40 -13.34
N VAL A 291 -11.76 10.15 -14.15
CA VAL A 291 -11.36 9.75 -15.50
C VAL A 291 -10.48 8.50 -15.44
N ALA A 292 -9.46 8.46 -14.58
CA ALA A 292 -8.60 7.29 -14.43
C ALA A 292 -9.36 6.03 -13.98
N THR A 293 -10.36 6.18 -13.10
CA THR A 293 -11.21 5.08 -12.62
C THR A 293 -11.94 4.39 -13.77
N LYS A 294 -12.33 5.14 -14.81
CA LYS A 294 -13.09 4.66 -15.97
C LYS A 294 -12.25 4.01 -17.07
N ALA A 295 -10.93 3.98 -16.92
CA ALA A 295 -10.06 3.30 -17.88
C ALA A 295 -10.36 1.80 -17.94
N HIS A 296 -10.08 1.16 -19.07
CA HIS A 296 -10.13 -0.30 -19.20
C HIS A 296 -9.15 -0.93 -18.21
N THR A 297 -7.86 -0.64 -18.38
CA THR A 297 -6.79 -1.01 -17.45
C THR A 297 -6.21 0.25 -16.81
N PHE A 298 -5.93 0.22 -15.51
CA PHE A 298 -5.26 1.30 -14.79
C PHE A 298 -4.02 0.78 -14.05
N ALA A 299 -2.92 1.52 -14.11
CA ALA A 299 -1.76 1.30 -13.25
C ALA A 299 -1.28 2.61 -12.62
N GLY A 300 -0.95 2.59 -11.34
CA GLY A 300 -0.60 3.82 -10.62
C GLY A 300 0.85 3.89 -10.15
N THR A 301 1.10 4.84 -9.25
CA THR A 301 2.39 5.00 -8.57
C THR A 301 2.24 4.51 -7.14
N PHE A 302 3.13 3.62 -6.70
CA PHE A 302 3.15 3.17 -5.31
C PHE A 302 3.49 4.34 -4.37
N PHE A 303 3.12 4.29 -3.09
CA PHE A 303 3.13 5.42 -2.14
C PHE A 303 2.18 6.59 -2.45
N SER A 304 1.53 6.62 -3.61
CA SER A 304 0.60 7.69 -3.94
C SER A 304 -0.81 7.41 -3.40
N THR A 305 -1.24 8.19 -2.42
CA THR A 305 -2.64 8.19 -1.94
C THR A 305 -3.63 8.50 -3.06
N PHE A 306 -3.20 9.24 -4.09
CA PHE A 306 -3.97 9.49 -5.31
C PHE A 306 -4.22 8.20 -6.10
N THR A 307 -3.21 7.36 -6.26
CA THR A 307 -3.35 6.01 -6.85
C THR A 307 -4.23 5.11 -5.99
N GLY A 308 -4.03 5.10 -4.67
CA GLY A 308 -4.83 4.29 -3.74
C GLY A 308 -6.33 4.55 -3.88
N LEU A 309 -6.74 5.82 -3.94
CA LEU A 309 -8.15 6.19 -4.12
C LEU A 309 -8.72 5.73 -5.47
N ILE A 310 -7.94 5.76 -6.55
CA ILE A 310 -8.37 5.24 -7.86
C ILE A 310 -8.58 3.73 -7.79
N HIS A 311 -7.62 2.98 -7.20
CA HIS A 311 -7.78 1.53 -7.01
C HIS A 311 -9.05 1.20 -6.22
N ARG A 312 -9.32 1.96 -5.13
CA ARG A 312 -10.56 1.81 -4.36
C ARG A 312 -11.82 2.02 -5.18
N MET A 313 -11.88 3.14 -5.92
CA MET A 313 -13.05 3.48 -6.72
C MET A 313 -13.29 2.47 -7.84
N ARG A 314 -12.21 1.93 -8.43
CA ARG A 314 -12.30 0.82 -9.38
C ARG A 314 -12.85 -0.44 -8.70
N GLY A 315 -12.33 -0.79 -7.53
CA GLY A 315 -12.78 -1.92 -6.73
C GLY A 315 -14.26 -1.85 -6.32
N PHE A 316 -14.80 -0.65 -6.13
CA PHE A 316 -16.24 -0.46 -5.90
C PHE A 316 -17.12 -0.74 -7.12
N VAL A 317 -16.58 -0.63 -8.34
CA VAL A 317 -17.30 -0.88 -9.60
C VAL A 317 -17.13 -2.31 -10.04
N ASP A 318 -15.89 -2.79 -10.03
CA ASP A 318 -15.51 -4.16 -10.34
C ASP A 318 -14.71 -4.69 -9.15
N PRO A 319 -15.29 -5.59 -8.33
CA PRO A 319 -14.56 -6.23 -7.25
C PRO A 319 -13.25 -6.78 -7.78
N HIS A 320 -13.24 -7.47 -8.93
CA HIS A 320 -12.11 -8.17 -9.55
C HIS A 320 -11.00 -7.27 -10.11
N ALA A 321 -11.16 -5.95 -10.05
CA ALA A 321 -10.14 -5.02 -10.53
C ALA A 321 -8.77 -5.26 -9.86
N GLU A 322 -7.75 -5.44 -10.69
CA GLU A 322 -6.37 -5.59 -10.26
C GLU A 322 -5.77 -4.24 -9.83
N ALA A 323 -4.94 -4.27 -8.78
CA ALA A 323 -4.13 -3.12 -8.37
C ALA A 323 -2.76 -3.20 -9.03
N LEU A 324 -2.61 -2.54 -10.18
CA LEU A 324 -1.37 -2.49 -10.95
C LEU A 324 -0.57 -1.21 -10.64
N TYR A 325 0.74 -1.30 -10.82
CA TYR A 325 1.70 -0.24 -10.57
C TYR A 325 2.66 -0.11 -11.75
N CYS A 326 3.10 1.11 -12.01
CA CYS A 326 3.96 1.40 -13.15
C CYS A 326 5.36 0.80 -12.99
N TYR A 327 5.85 0.64 -11.75
CA TYR A 327 7.19 0.12 -11.44
C TYR A 327 7.28 -0.33 -9.97
N ASP A 328 8.32 -1.09 -9.66
CA ASP A 328 8.66 -1.51 -8.30
C ASP A 328 9.56 -0.47 -7.63
N ASP A 329 9.04 0.20 -6.59
CA ASP A 329 9.82 1.16 -5.79
C ASP A 329 10.91 0.47 -4.95
N PHE A 330 10.83 -0.84 -4.69
CA PHE A 330 11.69 -1.50 -3.71
C PHE A 330 12.94 -2.16 -4.30
N GLN A 331 12.84 -2.77 -5.49
CA GLN A 331 13.90 -3.64 -6.07
C GLN A 331 14.49 -4.60 -5.05
N SER A 332 13.65 -5.05 -4.14
CA SER A 332 14.04 -5.84 -3.00
C SER A 332 13.71 -7.29 -3.30
N PRO A 333 14.63 -8.24 -3.05
CA PRO A 333 14.28 -9.64 -3.18
C PRO A 333 13.18 -10.05 -2.19
N LEU A 334 12.91 -9.27 -1.15
CA LEU A 334 11.80 -9.51 -0.22
C LEU A 334 10.42 -9.20 -0.85
N VAL A 335 10.39 -8.50 -1.99
CA VAL A 335 9.17 -8.03 -2.65
C VAL A 335 9.03 -8.77 -3.97
N ARG A 336 7.98 -9.57 -4.10
CA ARG A 336 7.63 -10.20 -5.37
C ARG A 336 6.81 -9.21 -6.21
N PHE A 337 7.38 -8.76 -7.32
CA PHE A 337 6.74 -7.87 -8.27
C PHE A 337 6.82 -8.46 -9.67
N ASP A 338 5.67 -8.58 -10.34
CA ASP A 338 5.57 -9.18 -11.67
C ASP A 338 4.57 -8.41 -12.52
N HIS A 339 5.01 -7.94 -13.70
CA HIS A 339 4.20 -7.19 -14.66
C HIS A 339 3.31 -6.08 -14.06
N GLY A 340 3.82 -5.35 -13.06
CA GLY A 340 3.04 -4.28 -12.42
C GLY A 340 2.25 -4.70 -11.18
N ALA A 341 2.18 -5.99 -10.84
CA ALA A 341 1.48 -6.48 -9.66
C ALA A 341 2.46 -6.84 -8.53
N PHE A 342 2.13 -6.42 -7.30
CA PHE A 342 2.78 -6.96 -6.10
C PHE A 342 2.10 -8.26 -5.69
N LEU A 343 2.86 -9.34 -5.69
CA LEU A 343 2.36 -10.69 -5.47
C LEU A 343 2.54 -11.13 -4.00
N PRO A 344 1.63 -11.98 -3.49
CA PRO A 344 1.80 -12.60 -2.18
C PRO A 344 3.12 -13.36 -2.04
N VAL A 345 3.77 -13.20 -0.89
CA VAL A 345 4.97 -13.94 -0.45
C VAL A 345 4.75 -14.66 0.88
N ASP A 346 3.75 -14.26 1.65
CA ASP A 346 3.38 -14.84 2.94
C ASP A 346 1.90 -15.23 2.97
N ASP A 347 1.55 -16.05 3.95
CA ASP A 347 0.18 -16.32 4.35
C ASP A 347 -0.28 -15.31 5.40
N GLY A 348 -1.56 -14.99 5.41
CA GLY A 348 -2.14 -14.18 6.46
C GLY A 348 -3.61 -13.86 6.21
N PRO A 349 -4.37 -13.57 7.28
CA PRO A 349 -5.80 -13.31 7.16
C PRO A 349 -6.11 -12.03 6.38
N PHE A 350 -5.19 -11.06 6.39
CA PHE A 350 -5.32 -9.82 5.62
C PHE A 350 -4.31 -9.79 4.47
N THR A 351 -4.69 -9.23 3.33
CA THR A 351 -3.86 -9.12 2.12
C THR A 351 -2.61 -8.27 2.34
N TRP A 352 -2.62 -7.37 3.32
CA TRP A 352 -1.41 -6.65 3.75
C TRP A 352 -0.43 -7.50 4.55
N ASN A 353 -0.85 -8.63 5.12
CA ASN A 353 0.06 -9.60 5.71
C ASN A 353 0.70 -10.50 4.66
N GLN A 354 0.06 -10.64 3.50
CA GLN A 354 0.52 -11.51 2.42
C GLN A 354 1.67 -10.88 1.62
N VAL A 355 1.93 -9.59 1.79
CA VAL A 355 3.02 -8.86 1.11
C VAL A 355 3.96 -8.23 2.14
N ARG A 356 5.27 -8.31 1.89
CA ARG A 356 6.30 -7.72 2.76
C ARG A 356 7.07 -6.63 2.04
N TYR A 357 6.68 -5.39 2.32
CA TYR A 357 7.39 -4.22 1.89
C TYR A 357 8.47 -3.87 2.91
N PRO A 358 9.69 -3.48 2.48
CA PRO A 358 10.78 -3.06 3.36
C PRO A 358 10.53 -1.63 3.90
N VAL A 359 9.35 -1.41 4.49
CA VAL A 359 8.90 -0.17 5.12
C VAL A 359 8.32 -0.47 6.48
N SER A 360 8.21 0.56 7.31
CA SER A 360 7.60 0.43 8.62
C SER A 360 6.11 0.08 8.52
N PRO A 361 5.57 -0.68 9.49
CA PRO A 361 4.15 -1.07 9.57
C PRO A 361 3.13 0.05 9.32
N ASP A 362 3.44 1.27 9.73
CA ASP A 362 2.55 2.40 9.57
C ASP A 362 2.30 2.77 8.11
N ALA A 363 3.29 2.56 7.23
CA ALA A 363 3.17 2.87 5.80
C ALA A 363 2.03 2.09 5.13
N TYR A 364 1.77 0.87 5.60
CA TYR A 364 0.68 0.02 5.10
C TYR A 364 -0.70 0.63 5.23
N SER A 365 -0.87 1.56 6.18
CA SER A 365 -2.15 2.22 6.37
C SER A 365 -2.46 3.28 5.31
N TRP A 366 -1.49 3.74 4.50
CA TRP A 366 -1.73 4.86 3.56
C TRP A 366 -1.05 4.72 2.18
N MET A 367 0.03 3.94 2.05
CA MET A 367 0.88 3.93 0.85
C MET A 367 0.23 3.36 -0.40
N ARG A 368 -0.74 2.46 -0.22
CA ARG A 368 -1.59 1.88 -1.27
C ARG A 368 -2.93 1.52 -0.67
N GLU A 369 -3.89 1.18 -1.52
CA GLU A 369 -5.16 0.61 -1.07
C GLU A 369 -5.11 -0.92 -1.04
N TRP A 370 -6.05 -1.51 -0.30
CA TRP A 370 -6.20 -2.93 -0.06
C TRP A 370 -7.59 -3.44 -0.48
N PRO A 371 -7.70 -4.67 -1.02
CA PRO A 371 -8.98 -5.28 -1.37
C PRO A 371 -10.03 -5.25 -0.26
N GLU A 372 -9.64 -5.30 1.01
CA GLU A 372 -10.51 -5.20 2.18
C GLU A 372 -11.35 -3.91 2.19
N ALA A 373 -10.92 -2.87 1.47
CA ALA A 373 -11.69 -1.64 1.30
C ALA A 373 -12.86 -1.78 0.31
N TRP A 374 -12.99 -2.87 -0.46
CA TRP A 374 -14.14 -3.08 -1.36
C TRP A 374 -14.57 -4.55 -1.51
N ARG A 375 -13.87 -5.48 -0.85
CA ARG A 375 -14.16 -6.92 -0.72
C ARG A 375 -13.97 -7.37 0.74
N PRO A 376 -14.78 -6.87 1.69
CA PRO A 376 -14.68 -7.28 3.09
C PRO A 376 -14.87 -8.80 3.31
N GLU A 377 -15.46 -9.51 2.35
CA GLU A 377 -15.69 -10.96 2.36
C GLU A 377 -14.45 -11.83 2.09
N GLN A 378 -13.37 -11.28 1.50
CA GLN A 378 -12.22 -12.08 1.06
C GLN A 378 -11.30 -12.55 2.22
N LEU A 379 -11.67 -12.24 3.46
CA LEU A 379 -10.96 -12.63 4.69
C LEU A 379 -11.15 -14.08 5.11
N ALA A 380 -12.00 -14.84 4.43
CA ALA A 380 -12.33 -16.23 4.78
C ALA A 380 -11.69 -17.30 3.88
N ALA A 381 -11.21 -16.93 2.70
CA ALA A 381 -10.54 -17.89 1.83
C ALA A 381 -9.03 -17.76 2.04
N GLY A 382 -8.52 -18.50 3.03
CA GLY A 382 -7.12 -18.91 2.97
C GLY A 382 -6.84 -19.34 1.54
N VAL A 383 -5.85 -18.70 0.91
CA VAL A 383 -5.39 -19.09 -0.42
C VAL A 383 -5.27 -20.59 -0.37
N ALA A 384 -6.04 -21.29 -1.21
CA ALA A 384 -5.99 -22.73 -1.27
C ALA A 384 -4.50 -23.10 -1.37
N PRO A 385 -3.97 -23.96 -0.48
CA PRO A 385 -2.57 -24.32 -0.55
C PRO A 385 -2.32 -24.76 -1.99
N CYS A 386 -1.36 -24.08 -2.63
CA CYS A 386 -0.79 -24.61 -3.85
C CYS A 386 -0.47 -26.09 -3.57
N PRO A 387 -0.77 -27.03 -4.48
CA PRO A 387 -0.49 -28.44 -4.27
C PRO A 387 1.03 -28.63 -4.33
N ASP A 388 1.71 -28.16 -3.29
CA ASP A 388 3.12 -27.87 -3.35
C ASP A 388 3.82 -29.08 -2.75
N ALA A 389 4.44 -29.88 -3.63
CA ALA A 389 5.54 -30.78 -3.28
C ALA A 389 6.78 -29.96 -2.86
N THR A 390 6.55 -28.94 -2.03
CA THR A 390 7.52 -27.98 -1.54
C THR A 390 8.29 -28.62 -0.42
N LEU A 391 9.61 -28.66 -0.59
CA LEU A 391 10.52 -29.16 0.43
C LEU A 391 10.82 -28.00 1.39
N ASN A 392 10.39 -28.14 2.64
CA ASN A 392 10.76 -27.21 3.71
C ASN A 392 11.98 -27.79 4.43
N LEU A 393 13.03 -26.98 4.53
CA LEU A 393 14.32 -27.33 5.13
C LEU A 393 14.56 -26.41 6.34
N PRO A 394 13.90 -26.68 7.48
CA PRO A 394 14.02 -25.83 8.67
C PRO A 394 15.40 -25.96 9.31
N ALA A 395 15.76 -24.94 10.10
CA ALA A 395 17.03 -24.84 10.83
C ALA A 395 17.35 -26.07 11.69
N ASP A 396 16.37 -26.64 12.38
CA ASP A 396 16.55 -27.79 13.30
C ASP A 396 16.82 -29.12 12.59
N SER A 397 16.49 -29.23 11.31
CA SER A 397 16.82 -30.39 10.46
C SER A 397 18.19 -30.30 9.79
N ALA A 398 18.89 -29.17 9.93
CA ALA A 398 20.18 -28.95 9.27
C ALA A 398 21.31 -29.74 9.94
N SER A 399 22.17 -30.35 9.13
CA SER A 399 23.50 -30.76 9.56
C SER A 399 24.40 -29.54 9.65
N LEU A 400 24.98 -29.28 10.83
CA LEU A 400 25.82 -28.12 11.07
C LEU A 400 27.30 -28.50 10.91
N HIS A 401 28.01 -27.73 10.09
CA HIS A 401 29.44 -27.88 9.88
C HIS A 401 30.13 -26.64 10.41
N GLY A 402 31.04 -26.79 11.37
CA GLY A 402 31.68 -25.64 11.99
C GLY A 402 31.82 -25.76 13.50
N ARG A 403 32.03 -24.62 14.17
CA ARG A 403 32.21 -24.58 15.65
C ARG A 403 31.28 -23.60 16.37
N ALA A 404 30.85 -22.52 15.72
CA ALA A 404 30.06 -21.47 16.35
C ALA A 404 28.56 -21.61 16.06
N LEU A 405 28.20 -22.03 14.86
CA LEU A 405 26.80 -22.17 14.42
C LEU A 405 26.04 -23.17 15.30
N ARG A 406 24.87 -22.75 15.83
CA ARG A 406 24.01 -23.59 16.67
C ARG A 406 22.54 -23.28 16.47
N CYS A 407 21.68 -24.29 16.67
CA CYS A 407 20.23 -24.14 16.60
C CYS A 407 19.65 -23.80 17.98
N VAL A 408 18.75 -22.82 18.05
CA VAL A 408 17.95 -22.46 19.23
C VAL A 408 16.50 -22.22 18.82
N GLU A 409 15.60 -22.04 19.79
CA GLU A 409 14.25 -21.52 19.55
C GLU A 409 14.25 -19.98 19.65
N ASP A 410 13.54 -19.31 18.74
CA ASP A 410 13.31 -17.87 18.78
C ASP A 410 12.18 -17.47 19.75
N ILE A 411 11.83 -16.18 19.77
CA ILE A 411 10.78 -15.65 20.67
C ILE A 411 9.38 -16.24 20.39
N ASP A 412 9.16 -16.76 19.18
CA ASP A 412 7.92 -17.38 18.73
C ASP A 412 7.99 -18.92 18.79
N GLY A 413 9.07 -19.47 19.38
CA GLY A 413 9.30 -20.90 19.50
C GLY A 413 9.71 -21.59 18.19
N GLN A 414 10.16 -20.84 17.18
CA GLN A 414 10.61 -21.40 15.90
C GLN A 414 12.10 -21.70 15.93
N PRO A 415 12.56 -22.80 15.30
CA PRO A 415 13.97 -23.12 15.24
C PRO A 415 14.73 -22.11 14.37
N VAL A 416 15.87 -21.64 14.86
CA VAL A 416 16.74 -20.68 14.19
C VAL A 416 18.20 -21.00 14.46
N LEU A 417 19.03 -20.95 13.41
CA LEU A 417 20.48 -21.05 13.52
C LEU A 417 21.05 -19.68 13.87
N ILE A 418 21.75 -19.59 14.98
CA ILE A 418 22.35 -18.37 15.51
C ILE A 418 23.87 -18.52 15.63
N ASP A 419 24.53 -17.42 16.00
CA ASP A 419 25.98 -17.35 16.22
C ASP A 419 26.82 -17.77 15.01
N TRP A 420 26.32 -17.50 13.80
CA TRP A 420 27.06 -17.67 12.56
C TRP A 420 28.16 -16.61 12.42
N THR A 421 29.23 -16.77 13.21
CA THR A 421 30.31 -15.78 13.39
C THR A 421 31.60 -16.14 12.65
N ASP A 422 31.67 -17.32 12.03
CA ASP A 422 32.76 -17.75 11.15
C ASP A 422 32.18 -18.10 9.77
N PRO A 423 32.59 -17.43 8.67
CA PRO A 423 32.15 -17.77 7.32
C PRO A 423 32.47 -19.20 6.87
N ALA A 424 33.41 -19.89 7.52
CA ALA A 424 33.69 -21.30 7.26
C ALA A 424 32.59 -22.24 7.79
N ASP A 425 31.82 -21.80 8.79
CA ASP A 425 30.68 -22.53 9.30
C ASP A 425 29.54 -22.50 8.25
N HIS A 426 28.78 -23.59 8.14
CA HIS A 426 27.64 -23.67 7.24
C HIS A 426 26.64 -24.76 7.65
N PRO A 427 25.32 -24.55 7.43
CA PRO A 427 24.33 -25.60 7.47
C PRO A 427 24.19 -26.33 6.13
N SER A 428 23.81 -27.60 6.18
CA SER A 428 23.42 -28.39 5.01
C SER A 428 22.23 -29.31 5.29
N TRP A 429 21.49 -29.68 4.25
CA TRP A 429 20.39 -30.63 4.29
C TRP A 429 20.60 -31.68 3.20
N ASP A 430 20.42 -32.94 3.56
CA ASP A 430 20.34 -34.03 2.59
C ASP A 430 18.88 -34.15 2.15
N ILE A 431 18.64 -34.01 0.85
CA ILE A 431 17.31 -34.02 0.24
C ILE A 431 17.25 -35.07 -0.87
N ASP A 432 16.09 -35.69 -1.02
CA ASP A 432 15.81 -36.55 -2.16
C ASP A 432 15.01 -35.75 -3.19
N VAL A 433 15.64 -35.50 -4.33
CA VAL A 433 15.06 -34.74 -5.44
C VAL A 433 14.36 -35.74 -6.38
N GLU A 434 13.05 -35.56 -6.59
CA GLU A 434 12.28 -36.34 -7.57
C GLU A 434 12.75 -36.00 -9.01
N ASP A 435 12.13 -36.59 -10.04
CA ASP A 435 12.44 -36.35 -11.48
C ASP A 435 12.16 -34.90 -11.98
N ARG A 436 12.10 -33.91 -11.08
CA ARG A 436 11.93 -32.49 -11.41
C ARG A 436 13.28 -31.80 -11.44
N GLU A 437 13.63 -31.22 -12.59
CA GLU A 437 14.95 -30.64 -12.80
C GLU A 437 15.13 -29.26 -12.13
N HIS A 438 14.05 -28.50 -11.85
CA HIS A 438 14.16 -27.10 -11.44
C HIS A 438 13.29 -26.74 -10.24
N TYR A 439 13.88 -26.00 -9.30
CA TYR A 439 13.22 -25.50 -8.09
C TYR A 439 13.42 -24.00 -7.93
N GLU A 440 12.36 -23.30 -7.53
CA GLU A 440 12.47 -21.95 -6.95
C GLU A 440 12.90 -22.08 -5.49
N VAL A 441 14.02 -21.43 -5.15
CA VAL A 441 14.59 -21.46 -3.80
C VAL A 441 14.21 -20.19 -3.07
N GLU A 442 13.69 -20.35 -1.86
CA GLU A 442 13.45 -19.27 -0.92
C GLU A 442 14.26 -19.51 0.38
N ILE A 443 14.72 -18.44 1.02
CA ILE A 443 15.46 -18.48 2.30
C ILE A 443 14.78 -17.60 3.34
N ARG A 444 14.82 -17.97 4.62
CA ARG A 444 14.28 -17.14 5.70
C ARG A 444 15.32 -16.91 6.78
N TYR A 445 15.57 -15.65 7.16
CA TYR A 445 16.55 -15.30 8.20
C TYR A 445 16.23 -13.96 8.89
N ALA A 446 16.89 -13.65 10.00
CA ALA A 446 16.90 -12.33 10.63
C ALA A 446 18.31 -11.73 10.64
N CYS A 447 18.44 -10.43 10.36
CA CYS A 447 19.71 -9.71 10.41
C CYS A 447 19.47 -8.20 10.63
N PRO A 448 20.03 -7.57 11.67
CA PRO A 448 19.91 -6.13 11.85
C PRO A 448 20.81 -5.38 10.85
N ARG A 449 20.46 -4.12 10.60
CA ARG A 449 21.14 -3.23 9.65
C ARG A 449 22.67 -3.23 9.75
N GLU A 450 23.22 -3.23 10.96
CA GLU A 450 24.66 -3.17 11.20
C GLU A 450 25.43 -4.44 10.83
N SER A 451 24.74 -5.58 10.63
CA SER A 451 25.33 -6.85 10.20
C SER A 451 24.90 -7.28 8.80
N ALA A 452 24.04 -6.51 8.13
CA ALA A 452 23.65 -6.76 6.75
C ALA A 452 24.85 -6.58 5.78
N GLY A 453 24.75 -7.22 4.61
CA GLY A 453 25.72 -7.09 3.52
C GLY A 453 26.66 -8.29 3.33
N SER A 454 26.61 -9.30 4.19
CA SER A 454 27.39 -10.54 4.00
C SER A 454 26.93 -11.28 2.73
N ALA A 455 27.85 -11.73 1.89
CA ALA A 455 27.56 -12.54 0.72
C ALA A 455 27.50 -14.03 1.08
N TYR A 456 26.58 -14.77 0.46
CA TYR A 456 26.43 -16.21 0.65
C TYR A 456 25.93 -16.90 -0.62
N THR A 457 26.14 -18.21 -0.70
CA THR A 457 25.64 -19.08 -1.76
C THR A 457 24.66 -20.10 -1.21
N VAL A 458 23.65 -20.45 -2.01
CA VAL A 458 22.76 -21.59 -1.78
C VAL A 458 22.87 -22.55 -2.94
N GLY A 459 23.28 -23.78 -2.66
CA GLY A 459 23.36 -24.79 -3.70
C GLY A 459 24.02 -26.09 -3.28
N SER A 460 24.15 -27.00 -4.25
CA SER A 460 24.69 -28.35 -4.05
C SER A 460 26.21 -28.43 -4.28
N GLY A 461 26.83 -27.34 -4.73
CA GLY A 461 28.25 -27.31 -5.11
C GLY A 461 28.57 -28.13 -6.37
N ARG A 462 27.55 -28.65 -7.07
CA ARG A 462 27.68 -29.45 -8.30
C ARG A 462 26.95 -28.84 -9.50
N GLY A 463 26.63 -27.55 -9.46
CA GLY A 463 25.88 -26.85 -10.51
C GLY A 463 25.81 -25.34 -10.28
N ASP A 464 24.70 -24.73 -10.73
CA ASP A 464 24.44 -23.29 -10.58
C ASP A 464 24.01 -22.98 -9.13
N ASP A 465 24.98 -22.66 -8.28
CA ASP A 465 24.70 -22.16 -6.93
C ASP A 465 24.14 -20.72 -7.01
N LEU A 466 23.13 -20.42 -6.20
CA LEU A 466 22.51 -19.10 -6.12
C LEU A 466 23.34 -18.19 -5.21
N LEU A 467 23.98 -17.17 -5.78
CA LEU A 467 24.70 -16.14 -5.03
C LEU A 467 23.72 -15.05 -4.56
N ALA A 468 23.76 -14.73 -3.28
CA ALA A 468 22.91 -13.72 -2.65
C ALA A 468 23.66 -12.92 -1.58
N THR A 469 23.02 -11.85 -1.12
CA THR A 469 23.53 -10.96 -0.06
C THR A 469 22.53 -10.91 1.08
N VAL A 470 23.01 -10.87 2.31
CA VAL A 470 22.18 -10.71 3.50
C VAL A 470 21.64 -9.28 3.55
N HIS A 471 20.33 -9.16 3.67
CA HIS A 471 19.62 -7.90 3.76
C HIS A 471 19.24 -7.56 5.21
N ASP A 472 19.07 -6.27 5.49
CA ASP A 472 18.54 -5.77 6.76
C ASP A 472 17.08 -6.18 6.94
N THR A 473 16.78 -6.87 8.04
CA THR A 473 15.43 -7.26 8.47
C THR A 473 14.98 -6.53 9.73
N GLY A 474 15.77 -5.57 10.20
CA GLY A 474 15.48 -4.68 11.34
C GLY A 474 16.16 -5.11 12.65
N ALA A 475 16.07 -6.38 13.04
CA ALA A 475 16.62 -6.89 14.30
C ALA A 475 16.95 -8.39 14.23
N TRP A 476 17.77 -8.89 15.16
CA TRP A 476 18.08 -10.33 15.28
C TRP A 476 16.88 -11.23 15.55
N THR A 477 15.78 -10.66 16.06
CA THR A 477 14.52 -11.36 16.34
C THR A 477 13.44 -11.04 15.29
N SER A 478 13.78 -10.28 14.24
CA SER A 478 12.85 -9.86 13.19
C SER A 478 13.08 -10.71 11.95
N SER A 479 12.55 -11.91 11.94
CA SER A 479 12.70 -12.86 10.84
C SER A 479 12.05 -12.34 9.55
N SER A 480 12.79 -12.43 8.46
CA SER A 480 12.34 -12.13 7.10
C SER A 480 11.14 -13.00 6.71
N PRO A 481 10.42 -12.65 5.63
CA PRO A 481 9.61 -13.63 4.91
C PRO A 481 10.51 -14.67 4.24
N TRP A 482 9.91 -15.63 3.57
CA TRP A 482 10.64 -16.48 2.63
C TRP A 482 11.10 -15.64 1.44
N LEU A 483 12.41 -15.48 1.30
CA LEU A 483 13.05 -14.59 0.32
C LEU A 483 13.42 -15.38 -0.91
N PRO A 484 12.84 -15.11 -2.10
CA PRO A 484 13.26 -15.76 -3.33
C PRO A 484 14.72 -15.44 -3.63
N LEU A 485 15.50 -16.50 -3.85
CA LEU A 485 16.89 -16.42 -4.27
C LEU A 485 17.05 -16.63 -5.78
N GLY A 486 16.10 -17.32 -6.39
CA GLY A 486 16.13 -17.66 -7.81
C GLY A 486 15.78 -19.12 -8.06
N ARG A 487 16.17 -19.61 -9.23
CA ARG A 487 15.93 -21.00 -9.65
C ARG A 487 17.24 -21.77 -9.66
N ILE A 488 17.23 -22.95 -9.06
CA ILE A 488 18.35 -23.89 -9.11
C ILE A 488 17.94 -25.16 -9.84
N ALA A 489 18.87 -25.70 -10.62
CA ALA A 489 18.75 -27.04 -11.17
C ALA A 489 19.35 -28.05 -10.20
N LEU A 490 18.58 -29.06 -9.79
CA LEU A 490 19.06 -30.11 -8.90
C LEU A 490 19.03 -31.47 -9.62
N PRO A 491 20.09 -32.27 -9.54
CA PRO A 491 20.09 -33.60 -10.13
C PRO A 491 19.08 -34.50 -9.41
N PRO A 492 18.34 -35.37 -10.11
CA PRO A 492 17.43 -36.33 -9.49
C PRO A 492 18.19 -37.30 -8.59
N GLY A 493 17.56 -37.70 -7.49
CA GLY A 493 18.13 -38.55 -6.44
C GLY A 493 18.61 -37.76 -5.22
N SER A 494 19.41 -38.44 -4.39
CA SER A 494 19.90 -37.86 -3.13
C SER A 494 20.98 -36.81 -3.39
N THR A 495 20.77 -35.59 -2.89
CA THR A 495 21.71 -34.48 -3.02
C THR A 495 21.80 -33.70 -1.70
N THR A 496 22.95 -33.07 -1.44
CA THR A 496 23.15 -32.21 -0.28
C THR A 496 23.04 -30.75 -0.71
N LEU A 497 22.11 -30.01 -0.13
CA LEU A 497 21.97 -28.57 -0.32
C LEU A 497 22.63 -27.84 0.85
N SER A 498 23.38 -26.77 0.60
CA SER A 498 24.07 -26.00 1.65
C SER A 498 23.90 -24.49 1.48
N VAL A 499 23.95 -23.76 2.60
CA VAL A 499 24.06 -22.29 2.62
C VAL A 499 25.47 -21.94 3.08
N ARG A 500 26.29 -21.30 2.24
CA ARG A 500 27.70 -21.00 2.56
C ARG A 500 27.96 -19.52 2.53
N ALA A 501 28.46 -18.95 3.62
CA ALA A 501 28.89 -17.57 3.65
C ALA A 501 30.25 -17.40 2.95
N HIS A 502 30.46 -16.27 2.28
CA HIS A 502 31.73 -15.90 1.65
C HIS A 502 32.50 -14.87 2.47
N ASP A 503 31.78 -14.01 3.17
CA ASP A 503 32.33 -13.03 4.09
C ASP A 503 31.40 -12.83 5.29
N LEU A 504 31.90 -12.08 6.27
CA LEU A 504 31.14 -11.65 7.45
C LEU A 504 31.15 -10.13 7.50
N ARG A 505 29.96 -9.55 7.56
CA ARG A 505 29.73 -8.13 7.86
C ARG A 505 29.12 -8.01 9.24
N GLY A 506 29.66 -7.11 10.07
CA GLY A 506 29.17 -6.89 11.42
C GLY A 506 29.44 -8.06 12.37
N LEU A 507 28.41 -8.46 13.12
CA LEU A 507 28.56 -9.39 14.25
C LEU A 507 28.38 -10.87 13.87
N ALA A 508 27.43 -11.18 12.98
CA ALA A 508 27.15 -12.53 12.49
C ALA A 508 26.60 -12.45 11.06
N VAL A 509 26.69 -13.55 10.30
CA VAL A 509 26.21 -13.60 8.90
C VAL A 509 24.71 -13.32 8.86
N MET A 510 23.92 -14.14 9.56
CA MET A 510 22.47 -14.02 9.74
C MET A 510 22.00 -14.99 10.82
N ASN A 511 20.80 -14.77 11.37
CA ASN A 511 20.06 -15.78 12.12
C ASN A 511 19.18 -16.58 11.12
N LEU A 512 19.61 -17.76 10.68
CA LEU A 512 18.95 -18.50 9.59
C LEU A 512 17.80 -19.38 10.11
N CYS A 513 16.58 -19.17 9.61
CA CYS A 513 15.41 -19.99 9.92
C CYS A 513 15.28 -21.23 9.03
N GLY A 514 15.74 -21.16 7.77
CA GLY A 514 15.75 -22.31 6.86
C GLY A 514 15.71 -21.97 5.37
N LEU A 515 15.56 -23.02 4.54
CA LEU A 515 15.32 -22.95 3.09
C LEU A 515 13.96 -23.57 2.72
N ARG A 516 13.40 -23.14 1.59
CA ARG A 516 12.21 -23.72 0.97
C ARG A 516 12.46 -23.89 -0.52
N LEU A 517 12.13 -25.07 -1.05
CA LEU A 517 12.25 -25.38 -2.48
C LEU A 517 10.87 -25.66 -3.04
N ARG A 518 10.45 -24.85 -4.01
CA ARG A 518 9.17 -24.99 -4.70
C ARG A 518 9.42 -25.55 -6.10
N PRO A 519 8.81 -26.68 -6.47
CA PRO A 519 8.96 -27.21 -7.81
C PRO A 519 8.46 -26.24 -8.87
N VAL A 520 9.22 -26.03 -9.93
CA VAL A 520 8.76 -25.28 -11.12
C VAL A 520 8.15 -26.27 -12.11
N ALA A 521 7.01 -25.90 -12.70
CA ALA A 521 6.32 -26.70 -13.70
C ALA A 521 7.00 -26.66 -15.08
#